data_AF-A0A2E0AGP6-F1
#
_entry.id   AF-A0A2E0AGP6-F1
#
_cell.length_a   1.000
_cell.length_b   1.000
_cell.length_c   1.000
_cell.angle_alpha   90.00
_cell.angle_beta   90.00
_cell.angle_gamma   90.00
#
_symmetry.space_group_name_H-M   'P 1'
#
loop_
_entity.id
_entity.type
_entity.pdbx_description
1 polymer ?
#
loop_
_entity_poly.entity_id
_entity_poly.type
_entity_poly.pdbx_seq_one_letter_code
_entity_poly.pdbx_strand_id
1 'polypeptide(L)'
;MPRRFHKYGKRTVDGFRSGFESKVAQDMTSLGVNWLYEKSKYNILIPRSYTPDFVLDNGIVLEVKGYFDAEDRRLIKLFKEQHPEVDIRMVFQKAHRKLTSKGRMTYATWCEKHNIPWTEGPNLPKSWLTML
;
A
#
# COMPACT_ATOMS: atom_id res chain seq x y z
N MET A 1 -6.69 -4.75 4.05
CA MET A 1 -7.60 -4.76 2.88
C MET A 1 -6.81 -4.32 1.65
N PRO A 2 -6.42 -5.24 0.75
CA PRO A 2 -5.79 -4.87 -0.51
C PRO A 2 -6.71 -3.88 -1.25
N ARG A 3 -6.11 -2.83 -1.83
CA ARG A 3 -6.86 -1.89 -2.66
C ARG A 3 -7.53 -2.70 -3.78
N ARG A 4 -8.85 -2.62 -3.88
CA ARG A 4 -9.51 -2.86 -5.16
C ARG A 4 -8.81 -1.96 -6.17
N PHE A 5 -8.36 -2.52 -7.30
CA PHE A 5 -8.07 -1.72 -8.48
C PHE A 5 -9.26 -0.77 -8.66
N HIS A 6 -9.00 0.52 -8.55
CA HIS A 6 -10.08 1.49 -8.46
C HIS A 6 -10.79 1.51 -9.80
N LYS A 7 -12.04 1.04 -9.84
CA LYS A 7 -12.93 1.41 -10.94
C LYS A 7 -13.40 2.83 -10.66
N TYR A 8 -12.88 3.78 -11.44
CA TYR A 8 -13.25 5.19 -11.35
C TYR A 8 -14.68 5.41 -11.85
N GLY A 9 -15.32 6.50 -11.38
CA GLY A 9 -16.66 6.92 -11.83
C GLY A 9 -17.75 6.77 -10.78
N LYS A 10 -18.51 7.86 -10.55
CA LYS A 10 -19.81 7.79 -9.87
C LYS A 10 -20.79 7.02 -10.76
N ARG A 11 -21.77 6.36 -10.15
CA ARG A 11 -22.83 5.74 -10.96
C ARG A 11 -23.63 6.82 -11.69
N THR A 12 -23.97 6.54 -12.95
CA THR A 12 -24.91 7.29 -13.77
C THR A 12 -26.35 6.94 -13.37
N VAL A 13 -27.33 7.67 -13.90
CA VAL A 13 -28.77 7.50 -13.57
C VAL A 13 -29.28 6.10 -13.91
N ASP A 14 -28.77 5.51 -14.99
CA ASP A 14 -29.04 4.14 -15.43
C ASP A 14 -28.27 3.07 -14.64
N GLY A 15 -27.51 3.47 -13.61
CA GLY A 15 -26.84 2.56 -12.67
C GLY A 15 -25.47 2.06 -13.12
N PHE A 16 -25.02 2.34 -14.34
CA PHE A 16 -23.66 2.03 -14.82
C PHE A 16 -22.63 3.03 -14.25
N ARG A 17 -21.32 2.80 -14.42
CA ARG A 17 -20.27 3.77 -13.99
C ARG A 17 -19.84 4.71 -15.10
N SER A 18 -20.25 4.44 -16.34
CA SER A 18 -20.02 5.30 -17.48
C SER A 18 -21.08 5.10 -18.56
N GLY A 19 -21.25 6.12 -19.42
CA GLY A 19 -22.11 6.00 -20.60
C GLY A 19 -21.64 4.94 -21.59
N PHE A 20 -20.33 4.61 -21.60
CA PHE A 20 -19.82 3.51 -22.43
C PHE A 20 -20.30 2.15 -21.94
N GLU A 21 -20.22 1.89 -20.63
CA GLU A 21 -20.74 0.66 -20.03
C GLU A 21 -22.25 0.47 -20.30
N SER A 22 -23.03 1.57 -20.25
CA SER A 22 -24.45 1.55 -20.60
C SER A 22 -24.70 1.13 -22.05
N LYS A 23 -23.94 1.69 -23.01
CA LYS A 23 -24.03 1.30 -24.42
C LYS A 23 -23.69 -0.17 -24.65
N VAL A 24 -22.67 -0.69 -23.97
CA VAL A 24 -22.31 -2.12 -24.05
C VAL A 24 -23.43 -3.00 -23.48
N ALA A 25 -24.07 -2.60 -22.38
CA ALA A 25 -25.21 -3.34 -21.82
C ALA A 25 -26.43 -3.32 -22.75
N GLN A 26 -26.68 -2.20 -23.44
CA GLN A 26 -27.75 -2.10 -24.44
C GLN A 26 -27.50 -3.01 -25.64
N ASP A 27 -26.25 -3.07 -26.12
CA ASP A 27 -25.85 -3.97 -27.21
C ASP A 27 -26.01 -5.44 -26.82
N MET A 28 -25.53 -5.85 -25.64
CA MET A 28 -25.76 -7.21 -25.14
C MET A 28 -27.25 -7.54 -25.03
N THR A 29 -28.07 -6.58 -24.59
CA THR A 29 -29.53 -6.76 -24.46
C THR A 29 -30.20 -6.86 -25.83
N SER A 30 -29.80 -6.06 -26.83
CA SER A 30 -30.35 -6.12 -28.18
C SER A 30 -30.02 -7.44 -28.88
N LEU A 31 -28.89 -8.04 -28.54
CA LEU A 31 -28.46 -9.36 -29.02
C LEU A 31 -29.08 -10.53 -28.21
N GLY A 32 -29.94 -10.25 -27.23
CA GLY A 32 -30.57 -11.29 -26.40
C GLY A 32 -29.62 -12.01 -25.44
N VAL A 33 -28.47 -11.41 -25.11
CA VAL A 33 -27.49 -11.97 -24.19
C VAL A 33 -27.90 -11.68 -22.74
N ASN A 34 -27.94 -12.72 -21.90
CA ASN A 34 -28.16 -12.57 -20.46
C ASN A 34 -26.86 -12.17 -19.75
N TRP A 35 -26.92 -11.17 -18.86
CA TRP A 35 -25.73 -10.67 -18.17
C TRP A 35 -26.03 -10.21 -16.73
N LEU A 36 -24.96 -10.16 -15.92
CA LEU A 36 -24.99 -9.62 -14.56
C LEU A 36 -23.93 -8.51 -14.43
N TYR A 37 -24.36 -7.28 -14.13
CA TYR A 37 -23.46 -6.16 -13.97
C TYR A 37 -22.94 -6.04 -12.53
N GLU A 38 -21.62 -6.16 -12.36
CA GLU A 38 -20.90 -6.06 -11.07
C GLU A 38 -21.43 -6.97 -9.93
N LYS A 39 -22.04 -8.12 -10.24
CA LYS A 39 -22.55 -9.07 -9.22
C LYS A 39 -21.51 -10.10 -8.76
N SER A 40 -20.55 -10.45 -9.62
CA SER A 40 -19.51 -11.44 -9.31
C SER A 40 -18.21 -10.77 -8.86
N LYS A 41 -17.49 -11.42 -7.94
CA LYS A 41 -16.16 -11.01 -7.48
C LYS A 41 -15.23 -12.21 -7.52
N TYR A 42 -14.02 -12.01 -8.00
CA TYR A 42 -12.96 -13.01 -8.04
C TYR A 42 -11.78 -12.50 -7.22
N ASN A 43 -11.21 -13.37 -6.39
CA ASN A 43 -9.99 -13.07 -5.65
C ASN A 43 -8.79 -13.32 -6.56
N ILE A 44 -7.87 -12.36 -6.62
CA ILE A 44 -6.61 -12.49 -7.37
C ILE A 44 -5.48 -12.41 -6.35
N LEU A 45 -4.62 -13.43 -6.32
CA LEU A 45 -3.34 -13.37 -5.64
C LEU A 45 -2.31 -12.76 -6.61
N ILE A 46 -1.71 -11.65 -6.23
CA ILE A 46 -0.62 -11.04 -7.00
C ILE A 46 0.67 -11.33 -6.23
N PRO A 47 1.50 -12.28 -6.66
CA PRO A 47 2.81 -12.48 -6.04
C PRO A 47 3.65 -11.22 -6.28
N ARG A 48 4.21 -10.67 -5.22
CA ARG A 48 5.07 -9.48 -5.28
C ARG A 48 6.29 -9.75 -4.42
N SER A 49 7.47 -9.73 -5.02
CA SER A 49 8.72 -9.77 -4.27
C SER A 49 8.99 -8.39 -3.69
N TYR A 50 9.52 -8.36 -2.46
CA TYR A 50 10.01 -7.16 -1.80
C TYR A 50 11.51 -7.31 -1.55
N THR A 51 12.27 -6.29 -1.92
CA THR A 51 13.70 -6.21 -1.67
C THR A 51 13.93 -4.98 -0.81
N PRO A 52 14.32 -5.15 0.47
CA PRO A 52 14.66 -4.01 1.31
C PRO A 52 15.96 -3.35 0.84
N ASP A 53 16.20 -2.10 1.24
CA ASP A 53 17.42 -1.39 0.85
C ASP A 53 18.69 -1.97 1.49
N PHE A 54 18.63 -2.35 2.77
CA PHE A 54 19.77 -2.94 3.49
C PHE A 54 19.36 -4.07 4.42
N VAL A 55 20.21 -5.09 4.51
CA VAL A 55 20.14 -6.15 5.51
C VAL A 55 21.48 -6.14 6.25
N LEU A 56 21.44 -5.93 7.56
CA LEU A 56 22.64 -5.89 8.40
C LEU A 56 23.04 -7.30 8.84
N ASP A 57 24.31 -7.49 9.21
CA ASP A 57 24.84 -8.78 9.68
C ASP A 57 24.14 -9.29 10.95
N ASN A 58 23.54 -8.39 11.74
CA ASN A 58 22.75 -8.73 12.93
C ASN A 58 21.28 -9.13 12.61
N GLY A 59 20.90 -9.17 11.34
CA GLY A 59 19.55 -9.53 10.88
C GLY A 59 18.55 -8.38 10.84
N ILE A 60 18.92 -7.17 11.26
CA ILE A 60 18.06 -5.98 11.11
C ILE A 60 17.95 -5.62 9.63
N VAL A 61 16.72 -5.39 9.18
CA VAL A 61 16.41 -4.94 7.83
C VAL A 61 16.09 -3.45 7.86
N LEU A 62 16.71 -2.66 6.98
CA LEU A 62 16.47 -1.23 6.87
C LEU A 62 15.85 -0.89 5.51
N GLU A 63 14.79 -0.11 5.54
CA GLU A 63 14.21 0.55 4.37
C GLU A 63 14.41 2.07 4.48
N VAL A 64 15.03 2.68 3.47
CA VAL A 64 15.33 4.10 3.40
C VAL A 64 14.31 4.83 2.52
N LYS A 65 13.69 5.89 3.04
CA LYS A 65 12.69 6.66 2.30
C LYS A 65 12.86 8.17 2.44
N GLY A 66 12.99 8.85 1.30
CA GLY A 66 12.78 10.31 1.21
C GLY A 66 11.30 10.67 1.06
N TYR A 67 10.57 9.88 0.28
CA TYR A 67 9.12 9.98 0.11
C TYR A 67 8.49 8.66 0.53
N PHE A 68 7.47 8.73 1.39
CA PHE A 68 6.80 7.56 1.96
C PHE A 68 5.32 7.59 1.64
N ASP A 69 4.96 6.96 0.52
CA ASP A 69 3.66 7.09 -0.11
C ASP A 69 2.65 6.05 0.40
N ALA A 70 1.44 6.07 -0.18
CA ALA A 70 0.38 5.16 0.26
C ALA A 70 0.64 3.69 -0.11
N GLU A 71 1.37 3.41 -1.18
CA GLU A 71 1.72 2.06 -1.58
C GLU A 71 2.89 1.53 -0.76
N ASP A 72 3.91 2.35 -0.48
CA ASP A 72 5.01 1.99 0.44
C ASP A 72 4.46 1.54 1.79
N ARG A 73 3.56 2.33 2.38
CA ARG A 73 2.92 1.99 3.67
C ARG A 73 2.15 0.67 3.64
N ARG A 74 1.49 0.37 2.52
CA ARG A 74 0.79 -0.91 2.36
C ARG A 74 1.77 -2.06 2.25
N LEU A 75 2.85 -1.85 1.50
CA LEU A 75 3.90 -2.83 1.33
C LEU A 75 4.53 -3.16 2.68
N ILE A 76 5.01 -2.16 3.43
CA ILE A 76 5.64 -2.38 4.75
C ILE A 76 4.68 -3.09 5.71
N LYS A 77 3.41 -2.67 5.73
CA LYS A 77 2.39 -3.32 6.56
C LYS A 77 2.18 -4.78 6.15
N LEU A 78 2.04 -5.06 4.85
CA LEU A 78 1.84 -6.41 4.35
C LEU A 78 3.06 -7.29 4.62
N PHE A 79 4.26 -6.75 4.43
CA PHE A 79 5.51 -7.45 4.70
C PHE A 79 5.59 -7.85 6.17
N LYS A 80 5.31 -6.95 7.12
CA LYS A 80 5.26 -7.30 8.55
C LYS A 80 4.17 -8.30 8.91
N GLU A 81 3.01 -8.23 8.24
CA GLU A 81 1.93 -9.21 8.45
C GLU A 81 2.33 -10.61 7.96
N GLN A 82 3.15 -10.70 6.90
CA GLN A 82 3.57 -11.96 6.29
C GLN A 82 4.89 -12.51 6.84
N HIS A 83 5.76 -11.63 7.36
CA HIS A 83 7.10 -11.93 7.88
C HIS A 83 7.27 -11.30 9.28
N PRO A 84 6.46 -11.68 10.28
CA PRO A 84 6.50 -11.10 11.62
C PRO A 84 7.85 -11.31 12.34
N GLU A 85 8.65 -12.28 11.90
CA GLU A 85 9.98 -12.59 12.41
C GLU A 85 11.07 -11.60 11.97
N VAL A 86 10.83 -10.83 10.90
CA VAL A 86 11.83 -9.91 10.35
C VAL A 86 11.79 -8.57 11.10
N ASP A 87 12.93 -8.18 11.67
CA ASP A 87 13.11 -6.86 12.31
C ASP A 87 13.34 -5.77 11.26
N ILE A 88 12.25 -5.35 10.61
CA ILE A 88 12.26 -4.24 9.66
C ILE A 88 12.12 -2.89 10.37
N ARG A 89 13.03 -1.97 10.04
CA ARG A 89 13.08 -0.61 10.56
C ARG A 89 13.13 0.41 9.43
N MET A 90 12.54 1.58 9.65
CA MET A 90 12.48 2.65 8.64
C MET A 90 13.54 3.73 8.90
N VAL A 91 14.20 4.20 7.84
CA VAL A 91 15.13 5.33 7.88
C VAL A 91 14.59 6.43 6.99
N PHE A 92 14.15 7.54 7.57
CA PHE A 92 13.56 8.63 6.81
C PHE A 92 14.54 9.77 6.58
N GLN A 93 14.44 10.43 5.42
CA GLN A 93 15.13 11.72 5.22
C GLN A 93 14.51 12.83 6.08
N LYS A 94 13.18 12.81 6.26
CA LYS A 94 12.40 13.74 7.07
C LYS A 94 11.22 13.00 7.71
N ALA A 95 11.40 12.46 8.91
CA ALA A 95 10.42 11.59 9.56
C ALA A 95 9.14 12.33 9.99
N HIS A 96 9.24 13.64 10.23
CA HIS A 96 8.11 14.48 10.61
C HIS A 96 7.30 15.02 9.42
N ARG A 97 7.63 14.60 8.18
CA ARG A 97 6.83 14.94 7.00
C ARG A 97 5.44 14.32 7.10
N LYS A 98 4.41 15.08 6.72
CA LYS A 98 3.02 14.60 6.65
C LYS A 98 2.85 13.57 5.53
N LEU A 99 2.03 12.55 5.78
CA LEU A 99 1.70 11.53 4.78
C LEU A 99 0.88 12.05 3.60
N THR A 100 0.04 13.05 3.86
CA THR A 100 -0.75 13.74 2.84
C THR A 100 -0.82 15.22 3.18
N SER A 101 -1.02 16.07 2.18
CA SER A 101 -1.09 17.53 2.37
C SER A 101 -2.18 17.97 3.35
N LYS A 102 -3.32 17.26 3.38
CA LYS A 102 -4.46 17.55 4.25
C LYS A 102 -4.41 16.83 5.61
N GLY A 103 -3.47 15.90 5.80
CA GLY A 103 -3.42 15.04 6.99
C GLY A 103 -2.68 15.66 8.17
N ARG A 104 -2.87 15.07 9.36
CA ARG A 104 -2.07 15.36 10.56
C ARG A 104 -1.00 14.29 10.86
N MET A 105 -1.18 13.08 10.32
CA MET A 105 -0.26 11.96 10.52
C MET A 105 1.03 12.16 9.71
N THR A 106 2.16 11.92 10.37
CA THR A 106 3.53 12.00 9.83
C THR A 106 4.08 10.61 9.53
N TYR A 107 5.27 10.53 8.94
CA TYR A 107 5.93 9.24 8.67
C TYR A 107 6.26 8.53 10.00
N ALA A 108 6.84 9.27 10.94
CA ALA A 108 7.12 8.84 12.31
C ALA A 108 5.89 8.31 13.05
N THR A 109 4.84 9.13 13.16
CA THR A 109 3.62 8.75 13.90
C THR A 109 2.85 7.60 13.26
N TRP A 110 3.02 7.39 11.94
CA TRP A 110 2.53 6.19 11.30
C TRP A 110 3.33 4.96 11.73
N CYS A 111 4.66 5.04 11.77
CA CYS A 111 5.51 3.93 12.21
C CYS A 111 5.24 3.56 13.68
N GLU A 112 5.10 4.57 14.56
CA GLU A 112 4.72 4.38 15.97
C GLU A 112 3.39 3.62 16.10
N LYS A 113 2.35 4.06 15.38
CA LYS A 113 1.04 3.39 15.36
C LYS A 113 1.12 1.91 14.95
N HIS A 114 2.11 1.55 14.14
CA HIS A 114 2.30 0.21 13.60
C HIS A 114 3.44 -0.56 14.28
N ASN A 115 3.98 -0.05 15.39
CA ASN A 115 5.10 -0.63 16.13
C ASN A 115 6.29 -0.93 15.21
N ILE A 116 6.65 0.03 14.35
CA ILE A 116 7.78 -0.06 13.43
C ILE A 116 8.86 0.89 13.96
N PRO A 117 10.03 0.38 14.38
CA PRO A 117 11.15 1.25 14.74
C PRO A 117 11.54 2.13 13.55
N TRP A 118 11.83 3.39 13.84
CA TRP A 118 12.21 4.35 12.81
C TRP A 118 13.27 5.30 13.33
N THR A 119 13.98 5.94 12.40
CA THR A 119 14.91 7.03 12.71
C THR A 119 14.93 8.04 11.56
N GLU A 120 15.39 9.26 11.84
CA GLU A 120 15.73 10.23 10.80
C GLU A 120 17.22 10.07 10.46
N GLY A 121 17.51 9.76 9.20
CA GLY A 121 18.87 9.58 8.70
C GLY A 121 19.58 10.91 8.40
N PRO A 122 20.81 10.86 7.86
CA PRO A 122 21.55 9.66 7.46
C PRO A 122 22.24 8.93 8.63
N ASN A 123 22.34 9.55 9.80
CA ASN A 123 23.04 8.98 10.94
C ASN A 123 22.13 7.98 11.68
N LEU A 124 22.45 6.69 11.58
CA LEU A 124 21.70 5.64 12.24
C LEU A 124 22.02 5.55 13.74
N PRO A 125 21.06 5.20 14.61
CA PRO A 125 21.33 4.90 16.01
C PRO A 125 22.37 3.78 16.12
N LYS A 126 23.42 4.00 16.93
CA LYS A 126 24.48 2.98 17.13
C LYS A 126 23.91 1.63 17.60
N SER A 127 22.85 1.66 18.39
CA SER A 127 22.15 0.46 18.87
C SER A 127 21.52 -0.39 17.77
N TRP A 128 21.40 0.13 16.54
CA TRP A 128 20.94 -0.65 15.39
C TRP A 128 22.10 -1.35 14.66
N LEU A 129 23.32 -0.86 14.82
CA LEU A 129 24.50 -1.29 14.07
C LEU A 129 25.37 -2.28 14.84
N THR A 130 25.19 -2.38 16.15
CA THR A 130 25.95 -3.29 17.00
C THR A 130 25.27 -4.66 17.06
N MET A 131 26.07 -5.72 17.11
CA MET A 131 25.60 -7.01 17.62
C MET A 131 25.35 -6.83 19.13
N LEU A 132 24.20 -7.29 19.63
CA LEU A 132 24.02 -7.47 21.07
C LEU A 132 24.87 -8.64 21.56
#